data_AF-A0A9C8L8T4-F1
#
_entry.id   AF-A0A9C8L8T4-F1
#
_cell.length_a   1.000
_cell.length_b   1.000
_cell.length_c   1.000
_cell.angle_alpha   90.00
_cell.angle_beta   90.00
_cell.angle_gamma   90.00
#
_symmetry.space_group_name_H-M   'P 1'
#
loop_
_entity.id
_entity.type
_entity.pdbx_description
1 polymer ?
#
loop_
_entity_poly.entity_id
_entity_poly.type
_entity_poly.pdbx_seq_one_letter_code
_entity_poly.pdbx_strand_id
1 'polypeptide(L)'
;MDGDPQWQKRLAFWLDVGYMETDEIAAFASISPDLLSQPNLYTTYGSVGILAELEEEIPNAHAIGAWINTLKEQRGAYDDPLNELPLIVETYWAVATLHRLGIAPLNPEDTVAFVESLQRDDGFFAPDMSLGGAEEEENLVATQFAIDTLLLLRTPSTDETLQKSAKALQEYLTFHLDDVSPSLANRAFTQFVAAARALAMIDPSAVPEDVGPLLLSASGSLSSLPETALMPGFVNDLLDVIERIERSADIPAQLKRDVAARVLPSLDRSRGQAFSPVSIDPVLTYEAIKLIERVDSSFLDSDDLLQGLARYRIEKGWITFVIPDPNPQATYCALVIARQIGFDDYDAAKVGAYLEQFVQMDEGVSDSGDSYFAWLGLVLLDQKPDDERVSRLKETAISKVQRLPEDSGAYGELVPLALLAKAMGWDLPDAVRERISRTLQQESAADLHGMRQIYGFTILQSVSGADVIPPETIEEKVLALWSSEGGFKIVPGAPAPDIPATLLALKTLALIHRSEAVDPEVVTDFVWSCKGEYGFNYVPSQWAGQLPATSSVGADLFVTYEGLAILAMLS
;
A
#
# COMPACT_ATOMS: atom_id res chain seq x y z
N MET A 1 1.56 -27.11 -12.20
CA MET A 1 2.66 -26.12 -12.19
C MET A 1 3.71 -26.63 -11.22
N ASP A 2 4.43 -27.69 -11.60
CA ASP A 2 5.08 -28.57 -10.61
C ASP A 2 6.57 -28.22 -10.40
N GLY A 3 6.99 -27.01 -10.74
CA GLY A 3 8.41 -26.68 -10.92
C GLY A 3 9.10 -25.88 -9.82
N ASP A 4 8.36 -25.14 -8.98
CA ASP A 4 8.99 -24.17 -8.06
C ASP A 4 8.14 -23.88 -6.80
N PRO A 5 8.34 -24.65 -5.72
CA PRO A 5 7.63 -24.45 -4.45
C PRO A 5 7.89 -23.09 -3.79
N GLN A 6 9.03 -22.45 -4.08
CA GLN A 6 9.35 -21.15 -3.52
C GLN A 6 8.57 -20.04 -4.21
N TRP A 7 8.44 -20.13 -5.54
CA TRP A 7 7.61 -19.20 -6.32
C TRP A 7 6.13 -19.29 -5.94
N GLN A 8 5.60 -20.51 -5.71
CA GLN A 8 4.23 -20.69 -5.22
C GLN A 8 4.02 -20.05 -3.84
N LYS A 9 4.97 -20.19 -2.91
CA LYS A 9 4.90 -19.52 -1.60
C LYS A 9 4.90 -18.00 -1.71
N ARG A 10 5.67 -17.43 -2.64
CA ARG A 10 5.68 -15.98 -2.89
C ARG A 10 4.36 -15.50 -3.49
N LEU A 11 3.77 -16.26 -4.41
CA LEU A 11 2.43 -15.98 -4.93
C LEU A 11 1.38 -16.05 -3.81
N ALA A 12 1.41 -17.07 -2.95
CA ALA A 12 0.51 -17.18 -1.81
C ALA A 12 0.65 -15.99 -0.85
N PHE A 13 1.87 -15.58 -0.52
CA PHE A 13 2.13 -14.38 0.29
C PHE A 13 1.58 -13.12 -0.38
N TRP A 14 1.75 -12.97 -1.70
CA TRP A 14 1.20 -11.83 -2.42
C TRP A 14 -0.33 -11.81 -2.38
N LEU A 15 -1.00 -12.95 -2.56
CA LEU A 15 -2.45 -13.05 -2.45
C LEU A 15 -2.94 -12.75 -1.03
N ASP A 16 -2.24 -13.27 -0.01
CA ASP A 16 -2.54 -13.02 1.40
C ASP A 16 -2.45 -11.52 1.71
N VAL A 17 -1.35 -10.84 1.35
CA VAL A 17 -1.23 -9.39 1.53
C VAL A 17 -2.27 -8.62 0.69
N GLY A 18 -2.65 -9.13 -0.49
CA GLY A 18 -3.68 -8.55 -1.36
C GLY A 18 -5.13 -8.74 -0.89
N TYR A 19 -5.40 -9.64 0.05
CA TYR A 19 -6.76 -10.01 0.47
C TYR A 19 -7.32 -9.11 1.57
N MET A 20 -8.28 -8.25 1.25
CA MET A 20 -8.98 -7.44 2.24
C MET A 20 -10.21 -8.17 2.75
N GLU A 21 -10.37 -8.29 4.07
CA GLU A 21 -11.59 -8.78 4.71
C GLU A 21 -12.00 -7.85 5.86
N THR A 22 -13.19 -7.28 5.76
CA THR A 22 -13.88 -6.47 6.77
C THR A 22 -15.33 -6.94 6.88
N ASP A 23 -16.11 -6.30 7.76
CA ASP A 23 -17.56 -6.54 7.84
C ASP A 23 -18.31 -6.16 6.54
N GLU A 24 -17.74 -5.27 5.73
CA GLU A 24 -18.37 -4.71 4.52
C GLU A 24 -17.82 -5.30 3.21
N ILE A 25 -16.54 -5.66 3.18
CA ILE A 25 -15.83 -6.03 1.95
C ILE A 25 -14.96 -7.27 2.21
N ALA A 26 -15.03 -8.26 1.32
CA ALA A 26 -14.06 -9.34 1.22
C ALA A 26 -13.65 -9.50 -0.25
N ALA A 27 -12.40 -9.17 -0.58
CA ALA A 27 -11.96 -9.07 -1.97
C ALA A 27 -10.43 -8.98 -2.09
N PHE A 28 -9.89 -9.11 -3.31
CA PHE A 28 -8.46 -8.93 -3.54
C PHE A 28 -8.15 -7.62 -4.27
N ALA A 29 -7.02 -7.03 -3.93
CA ALA A 29 -6.42 -5.90 -4.63
C ALA A 29 -5.15 -6.31 -5.39
N SER A 30 -4.75 -5.49 -6.36
CA SER A 30 -3.42 -5.59 -6.98
C SER A 30 -2.44 -4.78 -6.16
N ILE A 31 -1.44 -5.45 -5.58
CA ILE A 31 -0.35 -4.80 -4.82
C ILE A 31 0.93 -4.92 -5.64
N SER A 32 1.69 -3.83 -5.72
CA SER A 32 3.01 -3.85 -6.38
C SER A 32 3.96 -4.80 -5.66
N PRO A 33 4.55 -5.81 -6.32
CA PRO A 33 5.52 -6.72 -5.72
C PRO A 33 6.78 -6.03 -5.20
N ASP A 34 7.12 -4.84 -5.71
CA ASP A 34 8.25 -4.07 -5.19
C ASP A 34 8.07 -3.77 -3.69
N LEU A 35 6.83 -3.48 -3.29
CA LEU A 35 6.47 -3.27 -1.88
C LEU A 35 6.54 -4.55 -1.05
N LEU A 36 6.53 -5.74 -1.65
CA LEU A 36 6.55 -7.03 -0.94
C LEU A 36 7.95 -7.59 -0.73
N SER A 37 8.92 -7.10 -1.51
CA SER A 37 10.25 -7.71 -1.64
C SER A 37 11.28 -7.16 -0.65
N GLN A 38 11.04 -5.95 -0.13
CA GLN A 38 11.98 -5.25 0.75
C GLN A 38 11.30 -4.76 2.02
N PRO A 39 11.99 -4.82 3.16
CA PRO A 39 11.48 -4.22 4.38
C PRO A 39 11.51 -2.70 4.25
N ASN A 40 10.61 -2.05 4.97
CA ASN A 40 10.46 -0.61 5.07
C ASN A 40 10.79 -0.15 6.50
N LEU A 41 11.61 0.89 6.65
CA LEU A 41 12.16 1.35 7.92
C LEU A 41 11.09 1.95 8.82
N TYR A 42 10.18 2.75 8.29
CA TYR A 42 9.03 3.29 9.03
C TYR A 42 8.21 2.16 9.66
N THR A 43 7.86 1.18 8.84
CA THR A 43 7.03 0.05 9.24
C THR A 43 7.75 -0.87 10.21
N THR A 44 9.05 -1.10 9.98
CA THR A 44 9.89 -1.92 10.86
C THR A 44 10.10 -1.25 12.22
N TYR A 45 10.33 0.07 12.27
CA TYR A 45 10.45 0.83 13.52
C TYR A 45 9.17 0.74 14.36
N GLY A 46 8.00 0.99 13.74
CA GLY A 46 6.72 0.88 14.44
C GLY A 46 6.45 -0.54 14.92
N SER A 47 6.65 -1.56 14.07
CA SER A 47 6.41 -2.97 14.41
C SER A 47 7.32 -3.48 15.52
N VAL A 48 8.62 -3.15 15.48
CA VAL A 48 9.57 -3.46 16.57
C VAL A 48 9.17 -2.73 17.85
N GLY A 49 8.73 -1.47 17.75
CA GLY A 49 8.21 -0.71 18.88
C GLY A 49 7.00 -1.40 19.52
N ILE A 50 6.00 -1.76 18.72
CA ILE A 50 4.79 -2.45 19.16
C ILE A 50 5.14 -3.74 19.91
N LEU A 51 5.93 -4.64 19.28
CA LEU A 51 6.31 -5.91 19.91
C LEU A 51 7.07 -5.71 21.22
N ALA A 52 7.94 -4.69 21.28
CA ALA A 52 8.69 -4.39 22.49
C ALA A 52 7.80 -3.91 23.66
N GLU A 53 6.79 -3.07 23.41
CA GLU A 53 5.87 -2.62 24.48
C GLU A 53 4.94 -3.74 24.94
N LEU A 54 4.58 -4.66 24.04
CA LEU A 54 3.79 -5.84 24.36
C LEU A 54 4.60 -6.97 25.02
N GLU A 55 5.90 -6.76 25.20
CA GLU A 55 6.84 -7.78 25.70
C GLU A 55 6.87 -9.06 24.83
N GLU A 56 6.56 -8.94 23.55
CA GLU A 56 6.54 -10.03 22.57
C GLU A 56 7.92 -10.28 21.96
N GLU A 57 8.17 -11.52 21.51
CA GLU A 57 9.42 -11.85 20.83
C GLU A 57 9.53 -11.11 19.50
N ILE A 58 10.67 -10.46 19.24
CA ILE A 58 10.98 -9.86 17.94
C ILE A 58 11.71 -10.89 17.07
N PRO A 59 11.04 -11.49 16.05
CA PRO A 59 11.63 -12.60 15.31
C PRO A 59 12.81 -12.12 14.45
N ASN A 60 13.89 -12.89 14.38
CA ASN A 60 15.09 -12.60 13.58
C ASN A 60 15.70 -11.20 13.81
N ALA A 61 15.72 -10.72 15.06
CA ALA A 61 16.29 -9.43 15.45
C ALA A 61 17.66 -9.10 14.79
N HIS A 62 18.57 -10.09 14.71
CA HIS A 62 19.88 -9.93 14.07
C HIS A 62 19.80 -9.62 12.57
N ALA A 63 18.88 -10.25 11.83
CA ALA A 63 18.69 -9.99 10.41
C ALA A 63 18.13 -8.58 10.17
N ILE A 64 17.23 -8.14 11.05
CA ILE A 64 16.69 -6.77 11.03
C ILE A 64 17.82 -5.76 11.26
N GLY A 65 18.61 -5.92 12.32
CA GLY A 65 19.71 -5.00 12.61
C GLY A 65 20.82 -5.02 11.55
N ALA A 66 21.09 -6.17 10.94
CA ALA A 66 22.03 -6.26 9.83
C ALA A 66 21.52 -5.48 8.61
N TRP A 67 20.23 -5.60 8.28
CA TRP A 67 19.62 -4.84 7.19
C TRP A 67 19.59 -3.34 7.47
N ILE A 68 19.16 -2.89 8.66
CA ILE A 68 19.15 -1.46 9.01
C ILE A 68 20.55 -0.86 8.84
N ASN A 69 21.60 -1.55 9.27
CA ASN A 69 22.98 -1.10 9.07
C ASN A 69 23.42 -1.00 7.60
N THR A 70 22.72 -1.65 6.65
CA THR A 70 22.96 -1.46 5.21
C THR A 70 22.38 -0.17 4.65
N LEU A 71 21.41 0.45 5.34
CA LEU A 71 20.81 1.74 4.95
C LEU A 71 21.72 2.92 5.29
N LYS A 72 22.79 2.71 6.05
CA LYS A 72 23.69 3.78 6.46
C LYS A 72 24.50 4.32 5.28
N GLU A 73 24.32 5.60 4.98
CA GLU A 73 25.06 6.34 3.96
C GLU A 73 26.51 6.65 4.39
N GLN A 74 27.34 7.08 3.42
CA GLN A 74 28.70 7.56 3.68
C GLN A 74 28.79 8.72 4.67
N ARG A 75 27.75 9.54 4.79
CA ARG A 75 27.73 10.70 5.69
C ARG A 75 27.38 10.36 7.13
N GLY A 76 26.95 9.13 7.42
CA GLY A 76 26.57 8.70 8.76
C GLY A 76 25.07 8.61 9.02
N ALA A 77 24.25 9.20 8.15
CA ALA A 77 22.79 9.12 8.16
C ALA A 77 22.28 7.76 7.68
N TYR A 78 21.03 7.42 8.02
CA TYR A 78 20.31 6.28 7.45
C TYR A 78 19.27 6.80 6.46
N ASP A 79 19.20 6.17 5.31
CA ASP A 79 18.31 6.52 4.18
C ASP A 79 17.60 5.26 3.70
N ASP A 80 16.27 5.20 3.90
CA ASP A 80 15.45 4.17 3.28
C ASP A 80 14.79 4.75 2.02
N PRO A 81 15.15 4.26 0.81
CA PRO A 81 14.63 4.80 -0.44
C PRO A 81 13.11 4.66 -0.59
N LEU A 82 12.42 3.92 0.29
CA LEU A 82 10.97 3.77 0.28
C LEU A 82 10.20 4.88 1.01
N ASN A 83 10.84 5.71 1.86
CA ASN A 83 10.12 6.67 2.71
C ASN A 83 10.09 8.10 2.18
N GLU A 84 11.13 8.54 1.44
CA GLU A 84 11.26 9.93 0.96
C GLU A 84 11.11 10.99 2.08
N LEU A 85 11.71 10.74 3.25
CA LEU A 85 11.62 11.60 4.44
C LEU A 85 12.97 12.26 4.78
N PRO A 86 12.99 13.30 5.63
CA PRO A 86 14.26 13.84 6.12
C PRO A 86 15.09 12.80 6.84
N LEU A 87 16.38 12.78 6.52
CA LEU A 87 17.35 11.81 7.03
C LEU A 87 17.47 11.83 8.55
N ILE A 88 17.23 12.97 9.21
CA ILE A 88 17.22 13.02 10.69
C ILE A 88 16.11 12.15 11.30
N VAL A 89 14.95 12.05 10.63
CA VAL A 89 13.82 11.23 11.07
C VAL A 89 14.16 9.75 10.90
N GLU A 90 14.65 9.38 9.72
CA GLU A 90 15.04 8.00 9.42
C GLU A 90 16.22 7.51 10.27
N THR A 91 17.18 8.40 10.52
CA THR A 91 18.31 8.13 11.41
C THR A 91 17.84 7.83 12.83
N TYR A 92 16.87 8.61 13.35
CA TYR A 92 16.26 8.31 14.65
C TYR A 92 15.57 6.93 14.65
N TRP A 93 14.74 6.63 13.65
CA TRP A 93 14.05 5.35 13.55
C TRP A 93 15.02 4.16 13.49
N ALA A 94 16.08 4.27 12.69
CA ALA A 94 17.12 3.25 12.60
C ALA A 94 17.82 3.03 13.94
N VAL A 95 18.32 4.10 14.58
CA VAL A 95 19.05 4.02 15.84
C VAL A 95 18.16 3.51 16.98
N ALA A 96 16.92 4.00 17.07
CA ALA A 96 15.95 3.55 18.07
C ALA A 96 15.57 2.08 17.89
N THR A 97 15.41 1.62 16.64
CA THR A 97 15.15 0.20 16.35
C THR A 97 16.35 -0.66 16.74
N LEU A 98 17.56 -0.29 16.32
CA LEU A 98 18.80 -0.99 16.68
C LEU A 98 18.99 -1.10 18.20
N HIS A 99 18.75 0.00 18.92
CA HIS A 99 18.80 0.03 20.38
C HIS A 99 17.80 -0.96 21.01
N ARG A 100 16.54 -0.98 20.55
CA ARG A 100 15.52 -1.93 21.05
C ARG A 100 15.88 -3.39 20.76
N LEU A 101 16.55 -3.65 19.63
CA LEU A 101 17.03 -4.99 19.27
C LEU A 101 18.30 -5.39 20.05
N GLY A 102 18.91 -4.49 20.83
CA GLY A 102 20.19 -4.72 21.49
C GLY A 102 21.38 -4.83 20.51
N ILE A 103 21.25 -4.21 19.34
CA ILE A 103 22.26 -4.26 18.26
C ILE A 103 22.93 -2.88 18.16
N ALA A 104 24.26 -2.87 18.13
CA ALA A 104 25.01 -1.62 17.97
C ALA A 104 24.89 -1.08 16.53
N PRO A 105 24.72 0.24 16.34
CA PRO A 105 24.88 0.89 15.04
C PRO A 105 26.30 0.70 14.49
N LEU A 106 26.43 0.52 13.18
CA LEU A 106 27.72 0.46 12.50
C LEU A 106 28.41 1.83 12.57
N ASN A 107 29.65 1.92 13.09
CA ASN A 107 30.42 3.17 13.24
C ASN A 107 29.58 4.33 13.83
N PRO A 108 29.09 4.20 15.08
CA PRO A 108 28.15 5.16 15.67
C PRO A 108 28.67 6.60 15.68
N GLU A 109 29.99 6.80 15.70
CA GLU A 109 30.65 8.11 15.64
C GLU A 109 30.32 8.89 14.36
N ASP A 110 30.19 8.22 13.21
CA ASP A 110 29.80 8.88 11.95
C ASP A 110 28.34 9.37 12.02
N THR A 111 27.48 8.61 12.70
CA THR A 111 26.08 9.01 12.91
C THR A 111 25.98 10.19 13.87
N VAL A 112 26.79 10.20 14.93
CA VAL A 112 26.90 11.38 15.81
C VAL A 112 27.35 12.59 15.02
N ALA A 113 28.41 12.48 14.21
CA ALA A 113 28.91 13.58 13.39
C ALA A 113 27.86 14.11 12.40
N PHE A 114 27.07 13.23 11.79
CA PHE A 114 25.93 13.64 10.95
C PHE A 114 24.91 14.46 11.76
N VAL A 115 24.42 13.93 12.88
CA VAL A 115 23.40 14.61 13.69
C VAL A 115 23.93 15.97 14.18
N GLU A 116 25.17 16.02 14.67
CA GLU A 116 25.82 17.25 15.12
C GLU A 116 25.96 18.29 14.00
N SER A 117 26.16 17.85 12.74
CA SER A 117 26.24 18.76 11.59
C SER A 117 24.95 19.53 11.30
N LEU A 118 23.81 19.03 11.80
CA LEU A 118 22.51 19.69 11.69
C LEU A 118 22.27 20.73 12.79
N GLN A 119 23.12 20.78 13.83
CA GLN A 119 22.99 21.75 14.91
C GLN A 119 23.40 23.14 14.44
N ARG A 120 22.52 24.11 14.63
CA ARG A 120 22.73 25.51 14.29
C ARG A 120 23.46 26.26 15.41
N ASP A 121 23.86 27.50 15.10
CA ASP A 121 24.50 28.40 16.07
C ASP A 121 23.58 28.74 17.26
N ASP A 122 22.26 28.79 17.03
CA ASP A 122 21.23 29.04 18.04
C ASP A 122 20.97 27.83 18.98
N GLY A 123 21.57 26.66 18.70
CA GLY A 123 21.45 25.45 19.53
C GLY A 123 20.29 24.53 19.15
N PHE A 124 19.40 24.95 18.24
CA PHE A 124 18.41 24.06 17.63
C PHE A 124 19.03 23.29 16.46
N PHE A 125 18.37 22.23 16.03
CA PHE A 125 18.71 21.49 14.82
C PHE A 125 17.76 21.89 13.69
N ALA A 126 18.29 21.97 12.47
CA ALA A 126 17.47 22.08 11.27
C ALA A 126 17.42 20.73 10.55
N PRO A 127 16.27 20.33 10.00
CA PRO A 127 16.20 19.11 9.21
C PRO A 127 17.00 19.29 7.90
N ASP A 128 17.51 18.18 7.38
CA ASP A 128 18.27 18.12 6.12
C ASP A 128 17.41 18.38 4.88
N MET A 129 16.09 18.24 5.00
CA MET A 129 15.07 18.69 4.04
C MET A 129 13.80 19.14 4.77
N SER A 130 12.94 19.91 4.10
CA SER A 130 11.71 20.45 4.72
C SER A 130 10.75 19.33 5.14
N LEU A 131 10.11 19.54 6.29
CA LEU A 131 9.06 18.70 6.88
C LEU A 131 7.63 19.15 6.48
N GLY A 132 7.49 20.19 5.65
CA GLY A 132 6.20 20.72 5.19
C GLY A 132 5.53 21.71 6.15
N GLY A 133 6.30 22.33 7.07
CA GLY A 133 5.81 23.19 8.14
C GLY A 133 6.42 24.60 8.13
N ALA A 134 6.17 25.34 9.21
CA ALA A 134 6.87 26.60 9.45
C ALA A 134 8.29 26.30 9.96
N GLU A 135 9.29 27.08 9.54
CA GLU A 135 10.71 26.82 9.88
C GLU A 135 10.96 26.55 11.38
N GLU A 136 10.32 27.32 12.26
CA GLU A 136 10.43 27.14 13.72
C GLU A 136 9.92 25.76 14.20
N GLU A 137 8.80 25.30 13.63
CA GLU A 137 8.22 23.99 13.95
C GLU A 137 9.11 22.86 13.45
N GLU A 138 9.60 22.98 12.22
CA GLU A 138 10.49 21.99 11.62
C GLU A 138 11.78 21.85 12.45
N ASN A 139 12.34 22.98 12.90
CA ASN A 139 13.54 22.99 13.74
C ASN A 139 13.29 22.35 15.12
N LEU A 140 12.13 22.57 15.74
CA LEU A 140 11.79 21.94 17.02
C LEU A 140 11.65 20.42 16.88
N VAL A 141 10.96 19.96 15.84
CA VAL A 141 10.81 18.52 15.54
C VAL A 141 12.16 17.88 15.25
N ALA A 142 13.00 18.51 14.41
CA ALA A 142 14.36 18.04 14.15
C ALA A 142 15.22 18.01 15.42
N THR A 143 15.06 18.99 16.32
CA THR A 143 15.76 19.04 17.60
C THR A 143 15.37 17.87 18.50
N GLN A 144 14.10 17.48 18.55
CA GLN A 144 13.66 16.30 19.31
C GLN A 144 14.30 15.02 18.78
N PHE A 145 14.22 14.78 17.47
CA PHE A 145 14.83 13.59 16.85
C PHE A 145 16.35 13.54 17.04
N ALA A 146 17.03 14.67 16.92
CA ALA A 146 18.46 14.77 17.15
C ALA A 146 18.83 14.42 18.61
N ILE A 147 18.15 15.02 19.59
CA ILE A 147 18.40 14.77 21.01
C ILE A 147 18.17 13.29 21.35
N ASP A 148 17.05 12.72 20.90
CA ASP A 148 16.75 11.31 21.17
C ASP A 148 17.78 10.38 20.54
N THR A 149 18.21 10.68 19.31
CA THR A 149 19.26 9.91 18.63
C THR A 149 20.59 9.98 19.41
N LEU A 150 21.03 11.17 19.80
CA LEU A 150 22.29 11.35 20.55
C LEU A 150 22.24 10.68 21.93
N LEU A 151 21.09 10.73 22.62
CA LEU A 151 20.89 10.09 23.91
C LEU A 151 20.89 8.55 23.85
N LEU A 152 20.57 7.97 22.68
CA LEU A 152 20.68 6.53 22.43
C LEU A 152 22.10 6.10 22.06
N LEU A 153 22.85 6.96 21.36
CA LEU A 153 24.23 6.67 20.94
C LEU A 153 25.27 6.89 22.05
N ARG A 154 25.02 7.83 22.98
CA ARG A 154 25.85 8.22 24.13
C ARG A 154 27.37 8.12 23.90
N THR A 155 27.93 9.12 23.25
CA THR A 155 29.39 9.30 23.17
C THR A 155 29.82 10.57 23.93
N PRO A 156 31.08 10.69 24.37
CA PRO A 156 31.56 11.91 25.05
C PRO A 156 31.40 13.21 24.24
N SER A 157 31.40 13.15 22.90
CA SER A 157 31.19 14.34 22.05
C SER A 157 29.74 14.85 22.12
N THR A 158 28.77 13.97 22.34
CA THR A 158 27.36 14.35 22.43
C THR A 158 27.05 15.28 23.61
N ASP A 159 27.85 15.24 24.68
CA ASP A 159 27.57 16.04 25.87
C ASP A 159 27.61 17.55 25.58
N GLU A 160 28.61 18.03 24.83
CA GLU A 160 28.72 19.46 24.49
C GLU A 160 27.55 19.91 23.61
N THR A 161 27.23 19.11 22.59
CA THR A 161 26.10 19.33 21.68
C THR A 161 24.78 19.40 22.46
N LEU A 162 24.52 18.43 23.33
CA LEU A 162 23.30 18.38 24.15
C LEU A 162 23.21 19.56 25.12
N GLN A 163 24.32 20.01 25.72
CA GLN A 163 24.32 21.19 26.60
C GLN A 163 23.99 22.48 25.85
N LYS A 164 24.46 22.64 24.61
CA LYS A 164 24.10 23.79 23.77
C LYS A 164 22.58 23.83 23.50
N SER A 165 21.99 22.68 23.15
CA SER A 165 20.54 22.57 22.93
C SER A 165 19.75 22.76 24.23
N ALA A 166 20.22 22.23 25.36
CA ALA A 166 19.57 22.43 26.65
C ALA A 166 19.45 23.92 27.01
N LYS A 167 20.52 24.69 26.78
CA LYS A 167 20.50 26.14 26.99
C LYS A 167 19.49 26.84 26.08
N ALA A 168 19.49 26.53 24.79
CA ALA A 168 18.57 27.12 23.81
C ALA A 168 17.10 26.82 24.14
N LEU A 169 16.80 25.57 24.51
CA LEU A 169 15.46 25.13 24.91
C LEU A 169 15.01 25.81 26.22
N GLN A 170 15.91 25.97 27.19
CA GLN A 170 15.60 26.70 28.42
C GLN A 170 15.26 28.18 28.14
N GLU A 171 16.03 28.84 27.28
CA GLU A 171 15.77 30.23 26.85
C GLU A 171 14.42 30.34 26.12
N TYR A 172 14.13 29.40 25.21
CA TYR A 172 12.85 29.30 24.49
C TYR A 172 11.66 29.16 25.45
N LEU A 173 11.71 28.20 26.37
CA LEU A 173 10.64 27.97 27.34
C LEU A 173 10.43 29.20 28.22
N THR A 174 11.51 29.82 28.70
CA THR A 174 11.43 31.04 29.52
C THR A 174 10.79 32.20 28.77
N PHE A 175 11.12 32.36 27.47
CA PHE A 175 10.57 33.43 26.65
C PHE A 175 9.08 33.27 26.37
N HIS A 176 8.61 32.03 26.13
CA HIS A 176 7.23 31.75 25.77
C HIS A 176 6.28 31.47 26.95
N LEU A 177 6.82 31.27 28.15
CA LEU A 177 6.09 30.82 29.34
C LEU A 177 4.86 31.69 29.67
N ASP A 178 5.00 33.02 29.61
CA ASP A 178 3.95 33.95 30.01
C ASP A 178 2.85 34.13 28.96
N ASP A 179 3.16 33.89 27.68
CA ASP A 179 2.30 34.20 26.54
C ASP A 179 1.63 32.94 25.93
N VAL A 180 2.11 31.74 26.24
CA VAL A 180 1.57 30.51 25.66
C VAL A 180 0.26 30.10 26.34
N SER A 181 -0.80 29.99 25.54
CA SER A 181 -2.10 29.52 26.06
C SER A 181 -2.07 27.99 26.28
N PRO A 182 -2.35 27.48 27.49
CA PRO A 182 -2.28 26.05 27.85
C PRO A 182 -3.48 25.26 27.31
N SER A 183 -3.51 25.12 25.99
CA SER A 183 -4.55 24.40 25.26
C SER A 183 -3.90 23.44 24.29
N LEU A 184 -4.28 22.17 24.33
CA LEU A 184 -3.76 21.17 23.40
C LEU A 184 -4.24 21.40 21.95
N ALA A 185 -5.25 22.25 21.73
CA ALA A 185 -5.65 22.71 20.39
C ALA A 185 -4.76 23.85 19.85
N ASN A 186 -3.88 24.42 20.69
CA ASN A 186 -3.01 25.52 20.30
C ASN A 186 -1.67 24.97 19.80
N ARG A 187 -1.36 25.21 18.52
CA ARG A 187 -0.10 24.80 17.89
C ARG A 187 1.14 25.38 18.59
N ALA A 188 1.08 26.61 19.10
CA ALA A 188 2.20 27.17 19.86
C ALA A 188 2.44 26.42 21.18
N PHE A 189 1.38 25.88 21.78
CA PHE A 189 1.49 25.06 22.98
C PHE A 189 2.04 23.66 22.67
N THR A 190 1.70 23.07 21.51
CA THR A 190 2.30 21.78 21.11
C THR A 190 3.81 21.90 20.91
N GLN A 191 4.27 23.01 20.31
CA GLN A 191 5.68 23.36 20.18
C GLN A 191 6.36 23.58 21.54
N PHE A 192 5.68 24.28 22.46
CA PHE A 192 6.16 24.50 23.82
C PHE A 192 6.37 23.19 24.59
N VAL A 193 5.42 22.26 24.50
CA VAL A 193 5.53 20.92 25.11
C VAL A 193 6.68 20.14 24.49
N ALA A 194 6.84 20.16 23.16
CA ALA A 194 7.94 19.50 22.47
C ALA A 194 9.31 20.00 22.96
N ALA A 195 9.45 21.32 23.12
CA ALA A 195 10.66 21.93 23.67
C ALA A 195 10.91 21.54 25.14
N ALA A 196 9.85 21.54 25.97
CA ALA A 196 9.94 21.11 27.36
C ALA A 196 10.35 19.65 27.49
N ARG A 197 9.83 18.78 26.62
CA ARG A 197 10.16 17.35 26.57
C ARG A 197 11.62 17.15 26.19
N ALA A 198 12.08 17.82 25.14
CA ALA A 198 13.49 17.78 24.72
C ALA A 198 14.44 18.23 25.85
N LEU A 199 14.12 19.33 26.55
CA LEU A 199 14.94 19.79 27.68
C LEU A 199 14.93 18.79 28.84
N ALA A 200 13.75 18.27 29.20
CA ALA A 200 13.60 17.28 30.27
C ALA A 200 14.32 15.95 29.98
N MET A 201 14.51 15.60 28.70
CA MET A 201 15.31 14.43 28.30
C MET A 201 16.81 14.63 28.55
N ILE A 202 17.31 15.86 28.39
CA ILE A 202 18.73 16.20 28.62
C ILE A 202 18.99 16.45 30.10
N ASP A 203 18.27 17.39 30.69
CA ASP A 203 18.41 17.81 32.09
C ASP A 203 17.03 18.24 32.66
N PRO A 204 16.33 17.34 33.37
CA PRO A 204 15.06 17.66 34.02
C PRO A 204 15.16 18.85 35.00
N SER A 205 16.34 19.12 35.57
CA SER A 205 16.52 20.21 36.54
C SER A 205 16.67 21.58 35.89
N ALA A 206 16.92 21.63 34.58
CA ALA A 206 17.00 22.87 33.82
C ALA A 206 15.63 23.38 33.35
N VAL A 207 14.58 22.56 33.44
CA VAL A 207 13.24 23.00 33.05
C VAL A 207 12.71 24.05 34.05
N PRO A 208 12.20 25.21 33.59
CA PRO A 208 11.69 26.25 34.48
C PRO A 208 10.56 25.74 35.41
N GLU A 209 10.57 26.17 36.68
CA GLU A 209 9.65 25.67 37.73
C GLU A 209 8.16 25.83 37.38
N ASP A 210 7.82 26.88 36.63
CA ASP A 210 6.43 27.20 36.25
C ASP A 210 5.92 26.37 35.05
N VAL A 211 6.78 25.64 34.35
CA VAL A 211 6.38 24.77 33.22
C VAL A 211 5.48 23.63 33.71
N GLY A 212 5.86 22.94 34.79
CA GLY A 212 5.08 21.82 35.35
C GLY A 212 3.62 22.20 35.66
N PRO A 213 3.38 23.25 36.46
CA PRO A 213 2.03 23.77 36.71
C PRO A 213 1.26 24.15 35.45
N LEU A 214 1.92 24.74 34.45
CA LEU A 214 1.30 25.11 33.17
C LEU A 214 0.85 23.87 32.38
N LEU A 215 1.71 22.85 32.27
CA LEU A 215 1.37 21.58 31.62
C LEU A 215 0.23 20.85 32.33
N LEU A 216 0.24 20.83 33.67
CA LEU A 216 -0.86 20.29 34.46
C LEU A 216 -2.17 21.05 34.24
N SER A 217 -2.12 22.37 34.08
CA SER A 217 -3.32 23.16 33.77
C SER A 217 -3.92 22.80 32.39
N ALA A 218 -3.08 22.50 31.40
CA ALA A 218 -3.51 22.09 30.07
C ALA A 218 -4.22 20.74 30.06
N SER A 219 -3.94 19.85 31.04
CA SER A 219 -4.65 18.57 31.17
C SER A 219 -6.16 18.74 31.35
N GLY A 220 -6.62 19.84 31.97
CA GLY A 220 -8.04 20.15 32.09
C GLY A 220 -8.72 20.49 30.76
N SER A 221 -7.94 20.89 29.75
CA SER A 221 -8.45 21.20 28.40
C SER A 221 -8.80 19.96 27.59
N LEU A 222 -8.31 18.76 27.99
CA LEU A 222 -8.57 17.50 27.29
C LEU A 222 -10.06 17.34 27.00
N SER A 223 -10.91 17.54 28.02
CA SER A 223 -12.37 17.45 27.97
C SER A 223 -13.06 18.25 26.87
N SER A 224 -12.40 19.27 26.30
CA SER A 224 -12.94 20.19 25.30
C SER A 224 -12.51 19.88 23.85
N LEU A 225 -11.57 18.95 23.66
CA LEU A 225 -11.01 18.65 22.36
C LEU A 225 -11.85 17.63 21.59
N PRO A 226 -11.99 17.80 20.26
CA PRO A 226 -12.52 16.76 19.41
C PRO A 226 -11.55 15.56 19.40
N GLU A 227 -12.11 14.35 19.27
CA GLU A 227 -11.38 13.07 19.31
C GLU A 227 -10.26 13.00 18.26
N THR A 228 -10.46 13.63 17.10
CA THR A 228 -9.49 13.68 15.99
C THR A 228 -8.28 14.58 16.26
N ALA A 229 -8.30 15.40 17.31
CA ALA A 229 -7.21 16.32 17.64
C ALA A 229 -6.19 15.74 18.64
N LEU A 230 -6.40 14.51 19.12
CA LEU A 230 -5.54 13.88 20.14
C LEU A 230 -4.61 12.85 19.50
N MET A 231 -3.44 13.31 19.05
CA MET A 231 -2.37 12.44 18.57
C MET A 231 -1.68 11.74 19.74
N PRO A 232 -1.61 10.40 19.79
CA PRO A 232 -1.02 9.66 20.91
C PRO A 232 0.41 10.09 21.26
N GLY A 233 1.25 10.33 20.25
CA GLY A 233 2.63 10.77 20.45
C GLY A 233 2.74 12.09 21.21
N PHE A 234 1.86 13.05 20.92
CA PHE A 234 1.83 14.33 21.63
C PHE A 234 1.41 14.18 23.11
N VAL A 235 0.46 13.29 23.39
CA VAL A 235 0.06 12.99 24.78
C VAL A 235 1.19 12.28 25.51
N ASN A 236 1.90 11.36 24.86
CA ASN A 236 3.09 10.73 25.42
C ASN A 236 4.18 11.75 25.74
N ASP A 237 4.43 12.72 24.85
CA ASP A 237 5.41 13.80 25.10
C ASP A 237 5.03 14.63 26.34
N LEU A 238 3.75 15.02 26.47
CA LEU A 238 3.26 15.74 27.65
C LEU A 238 3.49 14.94 28.94
N LEU A 239 3.19 13.64 28.91
CA LEU A 239 3.38 12.74 30.05
C LEU A 239 4.87 12.55 30.40
N ASP A 240 5.73 12.37 29.38
CA ASP A 240 7.18 12.25 29.54
C ASP A 240 7.75 13.46 30.31
N VAL A 241 7.28 14.67 29.98
CA VAL A 241 7.73 15.89 30.66
C VAL A 241 7.29 15.90 32.12
N ILE A 242 6.00 15.64 32.38
CA ILE A 242 5.42 15.67 33.72
C ILE A 242 6.12 14.66 34.65
N GLU A 243 6.30 13.43 34.17
CA GLU A 243 6.96 12.36 34.94
C GLU A 243 8.40 12.72 35.31
N ARG A 244 9.13 13.39 34.42
CA ARG A 244 10.54 13.76 34.61
C ARG A 244 10.72 14.97 35.55
N ILE A 245 9.85 15.98 35.44
CA ILE A 245 9.97 17.23 36.22
C ILE A 245 9.44 17.05 37.64
N GLU A 246 8.24 16.49 37.78
CA GLU A 246 7.58 16.38 39.09
C GLU A 246 8.22 15.31 39.99
N ARG A 247 9.10 14.46 39.44
CA ARG A 247 9.75 13.34 40.14
C ARG A 247 8.76 12.45 40.91
N SER A 248 7.51 12.43 40.45
CA SER A 248 6.41 11.67 41.00
C SER A 248 6.05 10.58 39.99
N ALA A 249 5.99 9.33 40.44
CA ALA A 249 5.62 8.19 39.61
C ALA A 249 4.14 8.20 39.18
N ASP A 250 3.33 9.09 39.76
CA ASP A 250 1.91 9.15 39.49
C ASP A 250 1.58 10.31 38.56
N ILE A 251 1.32 9.99 37.29
CA ILE A 251 0.51 10.83 36.38
C ILE A 251 -0.74 11.24 37.17
N PRO A 252 -1.19 12.51 37.13
CA PRO A 252 -2.39 12.92 37.81
C PRO A 252 -3.54 11.96 37.50
N ALA A 253 -4.12 11.34 38.54
CA ALA A 253 -5.18 10.34 38.37
C ALA A 253 -6.38 10.86 37.56
N GLN A 254 -6.54 12.18 37.47
CA GLN A 254 -7.51 12.85 36.61
C GLN A 254 -7.13 12.73 35.12
N LEU A 255 -5.86 12.99 34.77
CA LEU A 255 -5.35 12.87 33.41
C LEU A 255 -5.40 11.42 32.92
N LYS A 256 -4.99 10.43 33.75
CA LYS A 256 -5.19 9.00 33.42
C LYS A 256 -6.66 8.67 33.13
N ARG A 257 -7.57 9.14 34.00
CA ARG A 257 -9.02 8.95 33.81
C ARG A 257 -9.52 9.63 32.53
N ASP A 258 -9.04 10.82 32.20
CA ASP A 258 -9.49 11.56 31.02
C ASP A 258 -8.98 10.94 29.71
N VAL A 259 -7.74 10.41 29.68
CA VAL A 259 -7.22 9.62 28.56
C VAL A 259 -8.01 8.32 28.40
N ALA A 260 -8.20 7.56 29.49
CA ALA A 260 -8.96 6.30 29.48
C ALA A 260 -10.42 6.49 29.04
N ALA A 261 -11.06 7.58 29.46
CA ALA A 261 -12.48 7.82 29.17
C ALA A 261 -12.75 8.44 27.80
N ARG A 262 -11.75 9.06 27.14
CA ARG A 262 -11.98 9.87 25.93
C ARG A 262 -11.04 9.60 24.77
N VAL A 263 -9.77 9.28 25.02
CA VAL A 263 -8.79 8.97 23.98
C VAL A 263 -8.85 7.50 23.60
N LEU A 264 -8.93 6.60 24.60
CA LEU A 264 -8.99 5.16 24.33
C LEU A 264 -10.28 4.75 23.60
N PRO A 265 -11.48 5.27 23.93
CA PRO A 265 -12.70 4.92 23.18
C PRO A 265 -12.77 5.51 21.78
N SER A 266 -12.05 6.60 21.50
CA SER A 266 -11.87 7.08 20.12
C SER A 266 -10.90 6.20 19.35
N LEU A 267 -9.83 5.73 20.00
CA LEU A 267 -8.93 4.73 19.43
C LEU A 267 -9.68 3.41 19.16
N ASP A 268 -10.63 3.02 20.02
CA ASP A 268 -11.49 1.84 19.90
C ASP A 268 -12.58 1.97 18.82
N ARG A 269 -13.22 3.14 18.68
CA ARG A 269 -14.07 3.41 17.51
C ARG A 269 -13.28 3.41 16.21
N SER A 270 -12.03 3.86 16.26
CA SER A 270 -11.10 3.65 15.17
C SER A 270 -10.54 2.24 15.13
N ARG A 271 -10.66 1.34 16.12
CA ARG A 271 -10.18 -0.06 16.00
C ARG A 271 -10.89 -0.83 14.91
N GLY A 272 -12.15 -0.53 14.67
CA GLY A 272 -12.88 -1.03 13.50
C GLY A 272 -12.31 -0.57 12.14
N GLN A 273 -11.47 0.48 12.09
CA GLN A 273 -10.94 1.07 10.84
C GLN A 273 -9.41 1.25 10.78
N ALA A 274 -8.71 1.39 11.90
CA ALA A 274 -7.30 1.76 12.08
C ALA A 274 -6.47 0.67 12.76
N PHE A 275 -7.14 -0.35 13.32
CA PHE A 275 -6.54 -1.59 13.82
C PHE A 275 -7.20 -2.82 13.18
N SER A 276 -7.91 -2.64 12.07
CA SER A 276 -8.17 -3.75 11.16
C SER A 276 -6.81 -4.23 10.64
N PRO A 277 -6.60 -5.55 10.47
CA PRO A 277 -5.39 -6.10 9.84
C PRO A 277 -5.05 -5.46 8.47
N VAL A 278 -6.00 -4.74 7.88
CA VAL A 278 -5.97 -4.11 6.56
C VAL A 278 -5.53 -2.63 6.60
N SER A 279 -5.53 -1.96 7.76
CA SER A 279 -5.30 -0.49 7.84
C SER A 279 -4.57 -0.08 9.12
N ILE A 280 -3.43 -0.71 9.39
CA ILE A 280 -2.57 -0.34 10.52
C ILE A 280 -1.62 0.78 10.06
N ASP A 281 -1.56 1.90 10.79
CA ASP A 281 -0.38 2.77 10.75
C ASP A 281 0.57 2.32 11.89
N PRO A 282 1.76 1.79 11.59
CA PRO A 282 2.61 1.14 12.58
C PRO A 282 3.20 2.10 13.61
N VAL A 283 3.48 3.37 13.26
CA VAL A 283 4.08 4.33 14.19
C VAL A 283 3.03 5.01 15.05
N LEU A 284 1.88 5.36 14.47
CA LEU A 284 0.75 5.86 15.26
C LEU A 284 0.21 4.78 16.20
N THR A 285 0.16 3.53 15.74
CA THR A 285 -0.18 2.36 16.56
C THR A 285 0.81 2.18 17.70
N TYR A 286 2.11 2.26 17.41
CA TYR A 286 3.15 2.18 18.45
C TYR A 286 2.93 3.22 19.56
N GLU A 287 2.71 4.49 19.19
CA GLU A 287 2.46 5.55 20.18
C GLU A 287 1.12 5.37 20.93
N ALA A 288 0.10 4.80 20.27
CA ALA A 288 -1.16 4.47 20.92
C ALA A 288 -1.00 3.37 21.99
N ILE A 289 -0.22 2.32 21.71
CA ILE A 289 0.03 1.22 22.65
C ILE A 289 0.81 1.72 23.87
N LYS A 290 1.87 2.53 23.66
CA LYS A 290 2.59 3.19 24.75
C LYS A 290 1.65 3.96 25.68
N LEU A 291 0.69 4.69 25.09
CA LEU A 291 -0.27 5.48 25.86
C LEU A 291 -1.26 4.58 26.62
N ILE A 292 -1.72 3.49 26.00
CA ILE A 292 -2.60 2.49 26.62
C ILE A 292 -1.92 1.85 27.83
N GLU A 293 -0.69 1.35 27.67
CA GLU A 293 0.09 0.71 28.74
C GLU A 293 0.34 1.65 29.94
N ARG A 294 0.55 2.95 29.68
CA ARG A 294 0.73 3.96 30.74
C ARG A 294 -0.55 4.23 31.56
N VAL A 295 -1.72 4.02 30.96
CA VAL A 295 -3.01 4.43 31.51
C VAL A 295 -3.80 3.25 32.04
N ASP A 296 -4.09 2.26 31.20
CA ASP A 296 -4.82 1.04 31.51
C ASP A 296 -4.64 0.00 30.39
N SER A 297 -3.82 -1.03 30.63
CA SER A 297 -3.54 -2.10 29.67
C SER A 297 -4.73 -3.06 29.42
N SER A 298 -5.79 -2.98 30.22
CA SER A 298 -6.99 -3.81 30.01
C SER A 298 -7.75 -3.47 28.72
N PHE A 299 -7.45 -2.34 28.10
CA PHE A 299 -7.97 -1.97 26.80
C PHE A 299 -7.27 -2.67 25.65
N LEU A 300 -6.12 -3.31 25.84
CA LEU A 300 -5.34 -3.90 24.75
C LEU A 300 -5.83 -5.31 24.40
N ASP A 301 -6.37 -5.47 23.19
CA ASP A 301 -6.51 -6.78 22.56
C ASP A 301 -5.36 -6.94 21.57
N SER A 302 -4.40 -7.78 21.93
CA SER A 302 -3.16 -7.97 21.17
C SER A 302 -3.31 -8.94 19.99
N ASP A 303 -4.29 -9.83 20.01
CA ASP A 303 -4.29 -10.99 19.11
C ASP A 303 -4.45 -10.56 17.64
N ASP A 304 -5.45 -9.74 17.34
CA ASP A 304 -5.70 -9.21 15.98
C ASP A 304 -4.54 -8.32 15.50
N LEU A 305 -3.96 -7.53 16.41
CA LEU A 305 -2.81 -6.68 16.11
C LEU A 305 -1.58 -7.51 15.76
N LEU A 306 -1.26 -8.54 16.54
CA LEU A 306 -0.13 -9.43 16.30
C LEU A 306 -0.32 -10.22 15.00
N GLN A 307 -1.55 -10.65 14.70
CA GLN A 307 -1.87 -11.25 13.41
C GLN A 307 -1.67 -10.26 12.26
N GLY A 308 -2.11 -9.02 12.41
CA GLY A 308 -1.88 -7.93 11.45
C GLY A 308 -0.39 -7.68 11.20
N LEU A 309 0.43 -7.61 12.25
CA LEU A 309 1.89 -7.48 12.10
C LEU A 309 2.52 -8.70 11.42
N ALA A 310 2.07 -9.91 11.74
CA ALA A 310 2.61 -11.14 11.17
C ALA A 310 2.37 -11.23 9.65
N ARG A 311 1.24 -10.70 9.18
CA ARG A 311 0.84 -10.70 7.77
C ARG A 311 1.83 -9.97 6.85
N TYR A 312 2.46 -8.90 7.33
CA TYR A 312 3.42 -8.09 6.57
C TYR A 312 4.89 -8.40 6.93
N ARG A 313 5.13 -9.52 7.62
CA ARG A 313 6.47 -9.91 8.07
C ARG A 313 7.25 -10.59 6.94
N ILE A 314 8.51 -10.17 6.76
CA ILE A 314 9.53 -10.88 5.96
C ILE A 314 10.77 -11.14 6.82
N GLU A 315 11.84 -11.78 6.34
CA GLU A 315 12.98 -12.12 7.22
C GLU A 315 13.65 -10.89 7.87
N LYS A 316 13.86 -9.81 7.09
CA LYS A 316 14.68 -8.64 7.46
C LYS A 316 13.91 -7.48 8.08
N GLY A 317 12.58 -7.56 8.15
CA GLY A 317 11.75 -6.50 8.72
C GLY A 317 10.28 -6.69 8.36
N TRP A 318 9.56 -5.58 8.29
CA TRP A 318 8.20 -5.54 7.79
C TRP A 318 8.18 -4.81 6.47
N ILE A 319 7.43 -5.34 5.51
CA ILE A 319 7.18 -4.65 4.25
C ILE A 319 6.28 -3.43 4.50
N THR A 320 6.19 -2.51 3.55
CA THR A 320 5.24 -1.38 3.65
C THR A 320 3.83 -1.89 3.91
N PHE A 321 3.16 -1.34 4.93
CA PHE A 321 1.74 -1.65 5.16
C PHE A 321 0.93 -0.98 4.05
N VAL A 322 0.32 -1.81 3.21
CA VAL A 322 -0.49 -1.37 2.07
C VAL A 322 -1.95 -1.50 2.48
N ILE A 323 -2.72 -0.43 2.29
CA ILE A 323 -4.19 -0.49 2.31
C ILE A 323 -4.62 -1.01 0.93
N PRO A 324 -5.10 -2.26 0.80
CA PRO A 324 -5.53 -2.81 -0.47
C PRO A 324 -6.71 -2.00 -1.02
N ASP A 325 -6.70 -1.72 -2.32
CA ASP A 325 -7.84 -1.14 -3.05
C ASP A 325 -8.50 -2.24 -3.92
N PRO A 326 -9.39 -3.06 -3.32
CA PRO A 326 -9.95 -4.21 -4.00
C PRO A 326 -10.93 -3.80 -5.10
N ASN A 327 -10.87 -4.53 -6.22
CA ASN A 327 -11.83 -4.38 -7.32
C ASN A 327 -12.17 -5.75 -7.94
N PRO A 328 -13.26 -5.85 -8.74
CA PRO A 328 -13.69 -7.13 -9.31
C PRO A 328 -12.66 -7.77 -10.23
N GLN A 329 -11.90 -6.97 -10.99
CA GLN A 329 -10.86 -7.48 -11.88
C GLN A 329 -9.72 -8.14 -11.10
N ALA A 330 -9.18 -7.43 -10.10
CA ALA A 330 -8.11 -7.95 -9.24
C ALA A 330 -8.60 -9.19 -8.47
N THR A 331 -9.84 -9.15 -7.96
CA THR A 331 -10.47 -10.28 -7.28
C THR A 331 -10.56 -11.51 -8.18
N TYR A 332 -11.06 -11.37 -9.41
CA TYR A 332 -11.11 -12.49 -10.34
C TYR A 332 -9.72 -13.05 -10.67
N CYS A 333 -8.76 -12.18 -10.99
CA CYS A 333 -7.38 -12.59 -11.30
C CYS A 333 -6.74 -13.34 -10.12
N ALA A 334 -6.89 -12.81 -8.91
CA ALA A 334 -6.42 -13.43 -7.68
C ALA A 334 -7.05 -14.80 -7.44
N LEU A 335 -8.37 -14.95 -7.62
CA LEU A 335 -9.06 -16.24 -7.48
C LEU A 335 -8.55 -17.30 -8.48
N VAL A 336 -8.25 -16.90 -9.72
CA VAL A 336 -7.66 -17.81 -10.71
C VAL A 336 -6.28 -18.28 -10.25
N ILE A 337 -5.43 -17.34 -9.81
CA ILE A 337 -4.09 -17.65 -9.31
C ILE A 337 -4.20 -18.54 -8.07
N ALA A 338 -5.07 -18.21 -7.11
CA ALA A 338 -5.32 -18.94 -5.89
C ALA A 338 -5.66 -20.41 -6.17
N ARG A 339 -6.62 -20.65 -7.07
CA ARG A 339 -7.00 -22.00 -7.50
C ARG A 339 -5.85 -22.77 -8.12
N GLN A 340 -4.97 -22.10 -8.87
CA GLN A 340 -3.84 -22.75 -9.55
C GLN A 340 -2.70 -23.12 -8.61
N ILE A 341 -2.47 -22.33 -7.56
CA ILE A 341 -1.41 -22.60 -6.56
C ILE A 341 -1.93 -23.32 -5.32
N GLY A 342 -3.25 -23.49 -5.19
CA GLY A 342 -3.89 -24.11 -4.02
C GLY A 342 -3.90 -23.21 -2.78
N PHE A 343 -4.01 -21.88 -2.97
CA PHE A 343 -4.22 -20.93 -1.87
C PHE A 343 -5.71 -20.86 -1.53
N ASP A 344 -6.04 -21.02 -0.25
CA ASP A 344 -7.42 -21.07 0.27
C ASP A 344 -7.65 -20.23 1.54
N ASP A 345 -6.67 -19.41 1.96
CA ASP A 345 -6.80 -18.46 3.07
C ASP A 345 -7.61 -17.20 2.65
N TYR A 346 -8.88 -17.42 2.30
CA TYR A 346 -9.88 -16.36 2.07
C TYR A 346 -11.31 -16.90 2.27
N ASP A 347 -12.24 -16.03 2.68
CA ASP A 347 -13.65 -16.41 2.82
C ASP A 347 -14.36 -16.35 1.45
N ALA A 348 -14.44 -17.49 0.79
CA ALA A 348 -15.09 -17.63 -0.51
C ALA A 348 -16.56 -17.15 -0.53
N ALA A 349 -17.29 -17.28 0.58
CA ALA A 349 -18.69 -16.86 0.65
C ALA A 349 -18.80 -15.33 0.74
N LYS A 350 -17.96 -14.69 1.54
CA LYS A 350 -17.90 -13.22 1.59
C LYS A 350 -17.37 -12.62 0.29
N VAL A 351 -16.37 -13.23 -0.34
CA VAL A 351 -15.89 -12.79 -1.66
C VAL A 351 -17.00 -12.88 -2.71
N GLY A 352 -17.79 -13.96 -2.69
CA GLY A 352 -18.97 -14.05 -3.54
C GLY A 352 -19.98 -12.94 -3.25
N ALA A 353 -20.30 -12.68 -1.98
CA ALA A 353 -21.21 -11.60 -1.59
C ALA A 353 -20.73 -10.21 -2.05
N TYR A 354 -19.42 -9.94 -2.02
CA TYR A 354 -18.83 -8.73 -2.59
C TYR A 354 -19.06 -8.65 -4.12
N LEU A 355 -18.70 -9.71 -4.86
CA LEU A 355 -18.85 -9.74 -6.32
C LEU A 355 -20.31 -9.65 -6.77
N GLU A 356 -21.24 -10.19 -5.98
CA GLU A 356 -22.67 -10.08 -6.26
C GLU A 356 -23.15 -8.63 -6.33
N GLN A 357 -22.54 -7.69 -5.58
CA GLN A 357 -22.92 -6.27 -5.62
C GLN A 357 -22.76 -5.68 -7.03
N PHE A 358 -21.75 -6.11 -7.78
CA PHE A 358 -21.46 -5.68 -9.15
C PHE A 358 -22.34 -6.36 -10.21
N VAL A 359 -23.15 -7.34 -9.79
CA VAL A 359 -24.16 -8.01 -10.60
C VAL A 359 -25.59 -7.57 -10.20
N GLN A 360 -25.75 -6.94 -9.04
CA GLN A 360 -27.04 -6.55 -8.48
C GLN A 360 -27.47 -5.10 -8.80
N MET A 361 -26.59 -4.21 -9.28
CA MET A 361 -26.79 -2.77 -9.09
C MET A 361 -27.56 -1.97 -10.17
N ASP A 362 -28.31 -0.99 -9.64
CA ASP A 362 -28.99 0.12 -10.31
C ASP A 362 -28.00 1.07 -11.02
N GLU A 363 -28.52 1.85 -11.97
CA GLU A 363 -27.74 2.71 -12.88
C GLU A 363 -26.89 3.76 -12.14
N GLY A 364 -25.56 3.60 -12.12
CA GLY A 364 -24.61 4.66 -11.74
C GLY A 364 -23.35 4.26 -10.98
N VAL A 365 -23.20 3.00 -10.55
CA VAL A 365 -22.15 2.63 -9.57
C VAL A 365 -21.04 1.70 -10.12
N SER A 366 -21.25 0.91 -11.18
CA SER A 366 -20.21 0.03 -11.75
C SER A 366 -20.06 0.17 -13.27
N ASP A 367 -18.85 -0.03 -13.80
CA ASP A 367 -18.58 -0.20 -15.24
C ASP A 367 -19.07 -1.59 -15.69
N SER A 368 -19.46 -1.75 -16.96
CA SER A 368 -19.72 -3.06 -17.58
C SER A 368 -18.50 -4.00 -17.50
N GLY A 369 -17.29 -3.45 -17.44
CA GLY A 369 -16.05 -4.19 -17.17
C GLY A 369 -16.04 -4.86 -15.79
N ASP A 370 -16.44 -4.14 -14.75
CA ASP A 370 -16.53 -4.68 -13.39
C ASP A 370 -17.54 -5.82 -13.30
N SER A 371 -18.71 -5.66 -13.93
CA SER A 371 -19.72 -6.71 -13.98
C SER A 371 -19.24 -7.96 -14.71
N TYR A 372 -18.42 -7.81 -15.75
CA TYR A 372 -17.80 -8.94 -16.44
C TYR A 372 -16.88 -9.74 -15.53
N PHE A 373 -15.96 -9.08 -14.83
CA PHE A 373 -15.05 -9.77 -13.91
C PHE A 373 -15.77 -10.33 -12.68
N ALA A 374 -16.77 -9.62 -12.17
CA ALA A 374 -17.63 -10.11 -11.10
C ALA A 374 -18.36 -11.39 -11.49
N TRP A 375 -18.96 -11.43 -12.68
CA TRP A 375 -19.59 -12.64 -13.22
C TRP A 375 -18.61 -13.82 -13.30
N LEU A 376 -17.41 -13.59 -13.84
CA LEU A 376 -16.39 -14.63 -13.93
C LEU A 376 -15.94 -15.14 -12.56
N GLY A 377 -15.77 -14.24 -11.58
CA GLY A 377 -15.44 -14.60 -10.20
C GLY A 377 -16.53 -15.45 -9.53
N LEU A 378 -17.80 -15.07 -9.68
CA LEU A 378 -18.94 -15.85 -9.17
C LEU A 378 -19.04 -17.23 -9.81
N VAL A 379 -18.79 -17.33 -11.13
CA VAL A 379 -18.71 -18.62 -11.83
C VAL A 379 -17.56 -19.46 -11.29
N LEU A 380 -16.40 -18.86 -11.03
CA LEU A 380 -15.21 -19.55 -10.52
C LEU A 380 -15.39 -20.09 -9.10
N LEU A 381 -16.19 -19.39 -8.28
CA LEU A 381 -16.55 -19.77 -6.91
C LEU A 381 -17.74 -20.73 -6.83
N ASP A 382 -18.33 -21.13 -7.97
CA ASP A 382 -19.58 -21.90 -8.04
C ASP A 382 -20.77 -21.22 -7.33
N GLN A 383 -20.77 -19.88 -7.27
CA GLN A 383 -21.79 -19.04 -6.60
C GLN A 383 -22.57 -18.19 -7.62
N LYS A 384 -23.14 -18.85 -8.65
CA LYS A 384 -23.87 -18.14 -9.69
C LYS A 384 -25.14 -17.46 -9.13
N PRO A 385 -25.41 -16.21 -9.50
CA PRO A 385 -26.66 -15.52 -9.15
C PRO A 385 -27.90 -16.24 -9.67
N ASP A 386 -29.04 -16.00 -9.03
CA ASP A 386 -30.35 -16.46 -9.51
C ASP A 386 -30.78 -15.84 -10.85
N ASP A 387 -31.79 -16.44 -11.48
CA ASP A 387 -32.30 -16.02 -12.80
C ASP A 387 -32.81 -14.57 -12.82
N GLU A 388 -33.34 -14.06 -11.70
CA GLU A 388 -33.85 -12.70 -11.59
C GLU A 388 -32.71 -11.68 -11.64
N ARG A 389 -31.63 -11.94 -10.90
CA ARG A 389 -30.41 -11.12 -10.91
C ARG A 389 -29.72 -11.17 -12.26
N VAL A 390 -29.61 -12.36 -12.86
CA VAL A 390 -29.08 -12.54 -14.22
C VAL A 390 -29.87 -11.71 -15.24
N SER A 391 -31.20 -11.69 -15.13
CA SER A 391 -32.06 -10.91 -16.03
C SER A 391 -31.85 -9.41 -15.87
N ARG A 392 -31.78 -8.92 -14.62
CA ARG A 392 -31.50 -7.51 -14.32
C ARG A 392 -30.13 -7.06 -14.83
N LEU A 393 -29.08 -7.89 -14.65
CA LEU A 393 -27.75 -7.58 -15.17
C LEU A 393 -27.79 -7.33 -16.69
N LYS A 394 -28.46 -8.21 -17.44
CA LYS A 394 -28.60 -8.08 -18.89
C LYS A 394 -29.32 -6.79 -19.26
N GLU A 395 -30.45 -6.50 -18.59
CA GLU A 395 -31.24 -5.28 -18.84
C GLU A 395 -30.42 -4.01 -18.59
N THR A 396 -29.71 -3.93 -17.46
CA THR A 396 -28.84 -2.80 -17.11
C THR A 396 -27.71 -2.62 -18.12
N ALA A 397 -27.02 -3.71 -18.50
CA ALA A 397 -25.92 -3.66 -19.46
C ALA A 397 -26.40 -3.21 -20.86
N ILE A 398 -27.58 -3.66 -21.31
CA ILE A 398 -28.21 -3.17 -22.55
C ILE A 398 -28.55 -1.68 -22.43
N SER A 399 -29.19 -1.27 -21.33
CA SER A 399 -29.66 0.12 -21.11
C SER A 399 -28.50 1.11 -21.20
N LYS A 400 -27.35 0.80 -20.57
CA LYS A 400 -26.14 1.62 -20.64
C LYS A 400 -25.70 1.85 -22.07
N VAL A 401 -25.51 0.78 -22.84
CA VAL A 401 -25.09 0.90 -24.25
C VAL A 401 -26.10 1.69 -25.05
N GLN A 402 -27.41 1.50 -24.86
CA GLN A 402 -28.44 2.22 -25.61
C GLN A 402 -28.44 3.73 -25.37
N ARG A 403 -28.03 4.19 -24.18
CA ARG A 403 -28.02 5.62 -23.82
C ARG A 403 -26.78 6.37 -24.28
N LEU A 404 -25.69 5.67 -24.60
CA LEU A 404 -24.49 6.31 -25.10
C LEU A 404 -24.77 7.01 -26.45
N PRO A 405 -24.27 8.25 -26.66
CA PRO A 405 -24.36 8.93 -27.95
C PRO A 405 -23.78 8.07 -29.08
N GLU A 406 -24.35 8.15 -30.29
CA GLU A 406 -23.87 7.37 -31.44
C GLU A 406 -22.41 7.71 -31.81
N ASP A 407 -21.96 8.94 -31.56
CA ASP A 407 -20.61 9.43 -31.86
C ASP A 407 -19.62 9.30 -30.69
N SER A 408 -20.07 8.80 -29.53
CA SER A 408 -19.17 8.53 -28.40
C SER A 408 -18.36 7.28 -28.70
N GLY A 409 -17.07 7.25 -28.37
CA GLY A 409 -16.17 6.10 -28.56
C GLY A 409 -16.66 4.82 -27.87
N ALA A 410 -17.68 4.19 -28.46
CA ALA A 410 -18.54 3.19 -27.84
C ALA A 410 -17.80 1.88 -27.54
N TYR A 411 -16.58 1.71 -28.07
CA TYR A 411 -15.71 0.57 -27.79
C TYR A 411 -15.50 0.31 -26.30
N GLY A 412 -15.41 1.36 -25.47
CA GLY A 412 -15.20 1.24 -24.03
C GLY A 412 -16.30 0.43 -23.32
N GLU A 413 -17.53 0.48 -23.81
CA GLU A 413 -18.69 -0.20 -23.20
C GLU A 413 -19.18 -1.40 -24.05
N LEU A 414 -19.03 -1.33 -25.37
CA LEU A 414 -19.40 -2.41 -26.28
C LEU A 414 -18.51 -3.65 -26.09
N VAL A 415 -17.20 -3.48 -25.88
CA VAL A 415 -16.28 -4.60 -25.69
C VAL A 415 -16.58 -5.35 -24.38
N PRO A 416 -16.67 -4.69 -23.20
CA PRO A 416 -17.09 -5.37 -21.98
C PRO A 416 -18.45 -6.06 -22.08
N LEU A 417 -19.44 -5.42 -22.73
CA LEU A 417 -20.74 -6.05 -22.97
C LEU A 417 -20.62 -7.33 -23.80
N ALA A 418 -19.82 -7.31 -24.87
CA ALA A 418 -19.59 -8.48 -25.71
C ALA A 418 -18.89 -9.62 -24.94
N LEU A 419 -17.91 -9.28 -24.10
CA LEU A 419 -17.23 -10.23 -23.22
C LEU A 419 -18.20 -10.85 -22.21
N LEU A 420 -19.02 -10.03 -21.56
CA LEU A 420 -20.05 -10.48 -20.63
C LEU A 420 -21.07 -11.39 -21.32
N ALA A 421 -21.61 -10.98 -22.47
CA ALA A 421 -22.55 -11.77 -23.25
C ALA A 421 -21.97 -13.15 -23.61
N LYS A 422 -20.72 -13.19 -24.06
CA LYS A 422 -20.03 -14.45 -24.38
C LYS A 422 -19.81 -15.33 -23.15
N ALA A 423 -19.39 -14.75 -22.02
CA ALA A 423 -19.20 -15.49 -20.77
C ALA A 423 -20.51 -16.04 -20.18
N MET A 424 -21.64 -15.37 -20.44
CA MET A 424 -22.97 -15.80 -20.02
C MET A 424 -23.67 -16.74 -21.01
N GLY A 425 -23.13 -16.93 -22.22
CA GLY A 425 -23.83 -17.60 -23.31
C GLY A 425 -25.13 -16.87 -23.71
N TRP A 426 -25.10 -15.54 -23.66
CA TRP A 426 -26.26 -14.67 -23.90
C TRP A 426 -26.23 -14.06 -25.31
N ASP A 427 -27.28 -14.29 -26.09
CA ASP A 427 -27.48 -13.64 -27.38
C ASP A 427 -27.91 -12.17 -27.21
N LEU A 428 -27.11 -11.25 -27.76
CA LEU A 428 -27.41 -9.83 -27.72
C LEU A 428 -28.67 -9.48 -28.53
N PRO A 429 -29.51 -8.53 -28.05
CA PRO A 429 -30.67 -8.05 -28.79
C PRO A 429 -30.29 -7.45 -30.15
N ASP A 430 -31.19 -7.55 -31.14
CA ASP A 430 -30.98 -7.05 -32.50
C ASP A 430 -30.54 -5.59 -32.54
N ALA A 431 -31.19 -4.72 -31.77
CA ALA A 431 -30.83 -3.30 -31.70
C ALA A 431 -29.38 -3.05 -31.24
N VAL A 432 -28.86 -3.90 -30.33
CA VAL A 432 -27.47 -3.82 -29.87
C VAL A 432 -26.53 -4.38 -30.94
N ARG A 433 -26.88 -5.50 -31.57
CA ARG A 433 -26.09 -6.09 -32.67
C ARG A 433 -25.99 -5.14 -33.87
N GLU A 434 -27.07 -4.49 -34.26
CA GLU A 434 -27.10 -3.47 -35.32
C GLU A 434 -26.24 -2.27 -34.96
N ARG A 435 -26.26 -1.83 -33.70
CA ARG A 435 -25.36 -0.76 -33.23
C ARG A 435 -23.90 -1.17 -33.35
N ILE A 436 -23.52 -2.36 -32.87
CA ILE A 436 -22.16 -2.90 -33.01
C ILE A 436 -21.75 -2.95 -34.49
N SER A 437 -22.60 -3.50 -35.35
CA SER A 437 -22.34 -3.58 -36.80
C SER A 437 -22.10 -2.20 -37.43
N ARG A 438 -22.88 -1.17 -37.07
CA ARG A 438 -22.68 0.21 -37.54
C ARG A 438 -21.35 0.78 -37.06
N THR A 439 -20.99 0.56 -35.79
CA THR A 439 -19.69 0.99 -35.25
C THR A 439 -18.53 0.32 -35.98
N LEU A 440 -18.59 -1.00 -36.21
CA LEU A 440 -17.54 -1.73 -36.94
C LEU A 440 -17.40 -1.26 -38.41
N GLN A 441 -18.52 -0.90 -39.07
CA GLN A 441 -18.50 -0.39 -40.45
C GLN A 441 -17.84 0.97 -40.62
N GLN A 442 -17.69 1.74 -39.53
CA GLN A 442 -16.99 3.03 -39.56
C GLN A 442 -15.47 2.85 -39.49
N GLU A 443 -14.98 1.69 -39.05
CA GLU A 443 -13.56 1.40 -38.98
C GLU A 443 -13.09 0.67 -40.25
N SER A 444 -11.93 1.07 -40.76
CA SER A 444 -11.30 0.33 -41.84
C SER A 444 -10.30 -0.69 -41.28
N ALA A 445 -10.10 -1.79 -42.01
CA ALA A 445 -9.02 -2.70 -41.70
C ALA A 445 -7.67 -1.96 -41.63
N ALA A 446 -7.47 -0.90 -42.42
CA ALA A 446 -6.23 -0.14 -42.37
C ALA A 446 -5.98 0.51 -41.01
N ASP A 447 -7.02 0.82 -40.21
CA ASP A 447 -6.91 1.53 -38.93
C ASP A 447 -6.58 0.59 -37.75
N LEU A 448 -6.72 -0.72 -37.94
CA LEU A 448 -6.40 -1.73 -36.92
C LEU A 448 -4.91 -2.03 -36.90
N HIS A 449 -4.19 -1.43 -35.96
CA HIS A 449 -2.74 -1.59 -35.83
C HIS A 449 -2.31 -2.23 -34.50
N GLY A 450 -3.00 -1.96 -33.40
CA GLY A 450 -2.64 -2.49 -32.08
C GLY A 450 -3.41 -3.75 -31.69
N MET A 451 -2.80 -4.59 -30.85
CA MET A 451 -3.40 -5.86 -30.42
C MET A 451 -4.72 -5.67 -29.66
N ARG A 452 -4.84 -4.62 -28.81
CA ARG A 452 -6.11 -4.29 -28.13
C ARG A 452 -7.23 -3.94 -29.11
N GLN A 453 -6.92 -3.18 -30.16
CA GLN A 453 -7.89 -2.80 -31.19
C GLN A 453 -8.33 -4.02 -31.99
N ILE A 454 -7.37 -4.83 -32.45
CA ILE A 454 -7.65 -6.05 -33.23
C ILE A 454 -8.53 -7.01 -32.42
N TYR A 455 -8.20 -7.26 -31.16
CA TYR A 455 -9.02 -8.12 -30.29
C TYR A 455 -10.42 -7.54 -30.07
N GLY A 456 -10.50 -6.24 -29.71
CA GLY A 456 -11.77 -5.54 -29.48
C GLY A 456 -12.69 -5.59 -30.70
N PHE A 457 -12.15 -5.34 -31.89
CA PHE A 457 -12.89 -5.48 -33.15
C PHE A 457 -13.38 -6.92 -33.35
N THR A 458 -12.49 -7.91 -33.15
CA THR A 458 -12.80 -9.33 -33.40
C THR A 458 -13.89 -9.86 -32.46
N ILE A 459 -13.86 -9.50 -31.17
CA ILE A 459 -14.89 -9.95 -30.23
C ILE A 459 -16.26 -9.34 -30.58
N LEU A 460 -16.30 -8.05 -30.93
CA LEU A 460 -17.51 -7.36 -31.38
C LEU A 460 -18.09 -7.97 -32.66
N GLN A 461 -17.21 -8.27 -33.64
CA GLN A 461 -17.60 -8.96 -34.86
C GLN A 461 -18.22 -10.33 -34.54
N SER A 462 -17.62 -11.09 -33.62
CA SER A 462 -18.10 -12.42 -33.25
C SER A 462 -19.49 -12.42 -32.58
N VAL A 463 -19.81 -11.44 -31.73
CA VAL A 463 -21.10 -11.40 -31.01
C VAL A 463 -22.21 -10.73 -31.82
N SER A 464 -21.86 -9.84 -32.76
CA SER A 464 -22.83 -9.22 -33.66
C SER A 464 -23.18 -10.12 -34.85
N GLY A 465 -22.27 -11.01 -35.24
CA GLY A 465 -22.37 -11.78 -36.48
C GLY A 465 -22.12 -10.92 -37.73
N ALA A 466 -21.62 -9.68 -37.55
CA ALA A 466 -21.13 -8.89 -38.67
C ALA A 466 -19.91 -9.61 -39.27
N ASP A 467 -19.74 -9.56 -40.59
CA ASP A 467 -18.54 -10.08 -41.25
C ASP A 467 -17.92 -8.92 -42.05
N VAL A 468 -17.33 -7.99 -41.31
CA VAL A 468 -16.77 -6.74 -41.85
C VAL A 468 -15.34 -6.95 -42.34
N ILE A 469 -14.53 -7.64 -41.54
CA ILE A 469 -13.15 -8.01 -41.89
C ILE A 469 -13.04 -9.54 -41.88
N PRO A 470 -12.62 -10.16 -43.00
CA PRO A 470 -12.46 -11.61 -43.08
C PRO A 470 -11.44 -12.15 -42.07
N PRO A 471 -11.62 -13.39 -41.57
CA PRO A 471 -10.68 -14.06 -40.67
C PRO A 471 -9.22 -14.02 -41.13
N GLU A 472 -8.96 -14.21 -42.43
CA GLU A 472 -7.60 -14.22 -42.99
C GLU A 472 -6.90 -12.87 -42.84
N THR A 473 -7.65 -11.77 -42.97
CA THR A 473 -7.12 -10.41 -42.79
C THR A 473 -6.85 -10.12 -41.32
N ILE A 474 -7.67 -10.65 -40.41
CA ILE A 474 -7.43 -10.54 -38.96
C ILE A 474 -6.18 -11.33 -38.58
N GLU A 475 -6.03 -12.56 -39.09
CA GLU A 475 -4.85 -13.40 -38.90
C GLU A 475 -3.58 -12.69 -39.36
N GLU A 476 -3.55 -12.14 -40.58
CA GLU A 476 -2.41 -11.39 -41.11
C GLU A 476 -2.00 -10.23 -40.17
N LYS A 477 -2.99 -9.51 -39.63
CA LYS A 477 -2.75 -8.39 -38.70
C LYS A 477 -2.21 -8.83 -37.35
N VAL A 478 -2.73 -9.92 -36.79
CA VAL A 478 -2.22 -10.51 -35.56
C VAL A 478 -0.77 -10.95 -35.77
N LEU A 479 -0.49 -11.69 -36.83
CA LEU A 479 0.86 -12.21 -37.13
C LEU A 479 1.85 -11.10 -37.50
N ALA A 480 1.40 -9.95 -37.99
CA ALA A 480 2.25 -8.77 -38.17
C ALA A 480 2.82 -8.22 -36.84
N LEU A 481 2.22 -8.57 -35.70
CA LEU A 481 2.68 -8.21 -34.35
C LEU A 481 3.52 -9.32 -33.69
N TRP A 482 3.72 -10.47 -34.36
CA TRP A 482 4.54 -11.55 -33.86
C TRP A 482 6.02 -11.15 -33.74
N SER A 483 6.64 -11.56 -32.64
CA SER A 483 8.08 -11.41 -32.41
C SER A 483 8.80 -12.72 -32.63
N SER A 484 10.04 -12.67 -33.13
CA SER A 484 10.92 -13.84 -33.22
C SER A 484 11.29 -14.43 -31.85
N GLU A 485 11.02 -13.70 -30.76
CA GLU A 485 11.19 -14.16 -29.38
C GLU A 485 9.99 -14.98 -28.86
N GLY A 486 8.93 -15.16 -29.67
CA GLY A 486 7.83 -16.08 -29.35
C GLY A 486 6.58 -15.47 -28.71
N GLY A 487 6.56 -14.15 -28.49
CA GLY A 487 5.38 -13.41 -28.05
C GLY A 487 4.89 -12.39 -29.09
N PHE A 488 3.81 -11.69 -28.75
CA PHE A 488 3.24 -10.62 -29.59
C PHE A 488 3.51 -9.23 -29.00
N LYS A 489 3.61 -8.24 -29.89
CA LYS A 489 3.77 -6.83 -29.54
C LYS A 489 2.42 -6.14 -29.41
N ILE A 490 2.29 -5.21 -28.47
CA ILE A 490 1.06 -4.43 -28.32
C ILE A 490 0.74 -3.55 -29.54
N VAL A 491 1.77 -3.01 -30.20
CA VAL A 491 1.66 -2.17 -31.42
C VAL A 491 2.89 -2.38 -32.32
N PRO A 492 2.80 -2.00 -33.62
CA PRO A 492 3.96 -2.01 -34.51
C PRO A 492 5.04 -1.07 -33.98
N GLY A 493 6.28 -1.56 -33.93
CA GLY A 493 7.42 -0.77 -33.45
C GLY A 493 7.66 -0.79 -31.94
N ALA A 494 6.80 -1.46 -31.14
CA ALA A 494 7.11 -1.72 -29.74
C ALA A 494 8.46 -2.46 -29.60
N PRO A 495 9.28 -2.13 -28.59
CA PRO A 495 10.65 -2.67 -28.48
C PRO A 495 10.66 -4.19 -28.28
N ALA A 496 9.73 -4.71 -27.48
CA ALA A 496 9.65 -6.12 -27.11
C ALA A 496 8.20 -6.65 -27.22
N PRO A 497 8.01 -7.97 -27.39
CA PRO A 497 6.72 -8.60 -27.15
C PRO A 497 6.37 -8.63 -25.65
N ASP A 498 5.08 -8.72 -25.34
CA ASP A 498 4.58 -8.70 -23.97
C ASP A 498 3.46 -9.71 -23.71
N ILE A 499 3.27 -10.06 -22.43
CA ILE A 499 2.27 -11.04 -22.01
C ILE A 499 0.83 -10.62 -22.37
N PRO A 500 0.37 -9.39 -22.08
CA PRO A 500 -1.00 -9.00 -22.40
C PRO A 500 -1.31 -9.10 -23.90
N ALA A 501 -0.43 -8.59 -24.76
CA ALA A 501 -0.59 -8.68 -26.20
C ALA A 501 -0.57 -10.14 -26.67
N THR A 502 0.28 -10.98 -26.07
CA THR A 502 0.34 -12.41 -26.39
C THR A 502 -0.98 -13.12 -26.05
N LEU A 503 -1.56 -12.87 -24.86
CA LEU A 503 -2.86 -13.43 -24.51
C LEU A 503 -3.97 -12.96 -25.47
N LEU A 504 -3.99 -11.66 -25.78
CA LEU A 504 -4.97 -11.09 -26.72
C LEU A 504 -4.84 -11.68 -28.12
N ALA A 505 -3.62 -11.91 -28.60
CA ALA A 505 -3.36 -12.56 -29.88
C ALA A 505 -3.90 -14.00 -29.90
N LEU A 506 -3.59 -14.81 -28.88
CA LEU A 506 -4.09 -16.18 -28.77
C LEU A 506 -5.62 -16.23 -28.71
N LYS A 507 -6.24 -15.35 -27.91
CA LYS A 507 -7.69 -15.23 -27.86
C LYS A 507 -8.27 -14.81 -29.21
N THR A 508 -7.63 -13.89 -29.92
CA THR A 508 -8.05 -13.46 -31.26
C THR A 508 -7.99 -14.62 -32.26
N LEU A 509 -6.86 -15.34 -32.32
CA LEU A 509 -6.70 -16.50 -33.19
C LEU A 509 -7.71 -17.60 -32.87
N ALA A 510 -7.98 -17.86 -31.59
CA ALA A 510 -9.02 -18.81 -31.18
C ALA A 510 -10.43 -18.37 -31.61
N LEU A 511 -10.75 -17.07 -31.53
CA LEU A 511 -12.04 -16.53 -31.98
C LEU A 511 -12.28 -16.72 -33.48
N ILE A 512 -11.23 -16.66 -34.29
CA ILE A 512 -11.30 -16.84 -35.75
C ILE A 512 -10.93 -18.27 -36.20
N HIS A 513 -10.80 -19.22 -35.26
CA HIS A 513 -10.46 -20.62 -35.51
C HIS A 513 -9.12 -20.82 -36.26
N ARG A 514 -8.09 -20.08 -35.84
CA ARG A 514 -6.71 -20.10 -36.37
C ARG A 514 -5.65 -20.32 -35.28
N SER A 515 -5.97 -21.09 -34.24
CA SER A 515 -5.04 -21.35 -33.13
C SER A 515 -3.75 -22.05 -33.57
N GLU A 516 -3.76 -22.75 -34.71
CA GLU A 516 -2.61 -23.41 -35.33
C GLU A 516 -1.57 -22.46 -35.94
N ALA A 517 -1.87 -21.16 -36.04
CA ALA A 517 -0.99 -20.16 -36.65
C ALA A 517 0.28 -19.87 -35.82
N VAL A 518 0.33 -20.35 -34.57
CA VAL A 518 1.45 -20.15 -33.63
C VAL A 518 1.90 -21.48 -33.06
N ASP A 519 3.20 -21.58 -32.76
CA ASP A 519 3.78 -22.73 -32.09
C ASP A 519 3.58 -22.63 -30.57
N PRO A 520 2.83 -23.55 -29.92
CA PRO A 520 2.60 -23.53 -28.48
C PRO A 520 3.88 -23.61 -27.64
N GLU A 521 4.91 -24.33 -28.11
CA GLU A 521 6.16 -24.48 -27.37
C GLU A 521 6.91 -23.15 -27.31
N VAL A 522 6.98 -22.44 -28.44
CA VAL A 522 7.64 -21.14 -28.54
C VAL A 522 6.95 -20.08 -27.68
N VAL A 523 5.61 -20.07 -27.65
CA VAL A 523 4.86 -19.15 -26.79
C VAL A 523 5.04 -19.49 -25.31
N THR A 524 5.08 -20.78 -24.98
CA THR A 524 5.33 -21.25 -23.60
C THR A 524 6.70 -20.82 -23.10
N ASP A 525 7.75 -20.99 -23.93
CA ASP A 525 9.11 -20.55 -23.60
C ASP A 525 9.18 -19.02 -23.40
N PHE A 526 8.47 -18.25 -24.24
CA PHE A 526 8.34 -16.81 -24.06
C PHE A 526 7.71 -16.46 -22.71
N VAL A 527 6.56 -17.03 -22.35
CA VAL A 527 5.89 -16.74 -21.07
C VAL A 527 6.80 -17.08 -19.89
N TRP A 528 7.49 -18.22 -19.91
CA TRP A 528 8.43 -18.58 -18.85
C TRP A 528 9.65 -17.66 -18.77
N SER A 529 10.08 -17.07 -19.90
CA SER A 529 11.15 -16.07 -19.89
C SER A 529 10.75 -14.75 -19.20
N CYS A 530 9.45 -14.49 -19.04
CA CYS A 530 8.91 -13.37 -18.29
C CYS A 530 8.76 -13.66 -16.78
N LYS A 531 9.06 -14.87 -16.30
CA LYS A 531 8.91 -15.23 -14.88
C LYS A 531 9.82 -14.36 -14.00
N GLY A 532 9.21 -13.63 -13.07
CA GLY A 532 9.87 -12.83 -12.04
C GLY A 532 9.85 -13.52 -10.66
N GLU A 533 10.17 -12.74 -9.63
CA GLU A 533 10.26 -13.26 -8.25
C GLU A 533 8.90 -13.67 -7.66
N TYR A 534 7.87 -12.84 -7.84
CA TYR A 534 6.52 -13.03 -7.29
C TYR A 534 5.49 -13.48 -8.33
N GLY A 535 5.75 -13.31 -9.62
CA GLY A 535 4.78 -13.55 -10.68
C GLY A 535 5.41 -13.45 -12.06
N PHE A 536 4.65 -12.99 -13.05
CA PHE A 536 5.17 -12.69 -14.38
C PHE A 536 5.35 -11.19 -14.59
N ASN A 537 6.50 -10.81 -15.13
CA ASN A 537 6.80 -9.47 -15.62
C ASN A 537 6.07 -9.23 -16.95
N TYR A 538 5.85 -7.97 -17.31
CA TYR A 538 5.22 -7.58 -18.58
C TYR A 538 5.99 -8.10 -19.80
N VAL A 539 7.33 -8.01 -19.73
CA VAL A 539 8.30 -8.47 -20.74
C VAL A 539 9.44 -9.25 -20.06
N PRO A 540 10.28 -10.00 -20.80
CA PRO A 540 11.48 -10.61 -20.24
C PRO A 540 12.43 -9.57 -19.66
N SER A 541 13.08 -9.86 -18.52
CA SER A 541 13.88 -8.87 -17.77
C SER A 541 15.02 -8.22 -18.57
N GLN A 542 15.52 -8.89 -19.61
CA GLN A 542 16.55 -8.34 -20.51
C GLN A 542 16.08 -7.08 -21.28
N TRP A 543 14.77 -6.87 -21.39
CA TRP A 543 14.17 -5.72 -22.08
C TRP A 543 13.85 -4.55 -21.14
N ALA A 544 14.01 -4.72 -19.82
CA ALA A 544 13.64 -3.71 -18.83
C ALA A 544 14.30 -2.34 -19.09
N GLY A 545 15.59 -2.32 -19.44
CA GLY A 545 16.34 -1.09 -19.72
C GLY A 545 16.00 -0.39 -21.04
N GLN A 546 15.11 -0.96 -21.86
CA GLN A 546 14.69 -0.40 -23.15
C GLN A 546 13.26 0.16 -23.12
N LEU A 547 12.55 -0.03 -22.01
CA LEU A 547 11.24 0.56 -21.81
C LEU A 547 11.35 2.01 -21.32
N PRO A 548 10.35 2.86 -21.59
CA PRO A 548 10.29 4.19 -21.00
C PRO A 548 10.42 4.10 -19.47
N ALA A 549 11.08 5.07 -18.84
CA ALA A 549 11.27 5.09 -17.38
C ALA A 549 9.95 5.07 -16.57
N THR A 550 8.83 5.40 -17.20
CA THR A 550 7.48 5.38 -16.63
C THR A 550 6.79 4.02 -16.72
N SER A 551 7.38 3.03 -17.38
CA SER A 551 6.80 1.70 -17.55
C SER A 551 7.26 0.80 -16.41
N SER A 552 6.31 0.33 -15.59
CA SER A 552 6.59 -0.75 -14.65
C SER A 552 6.92 -2.02 -15.43
N VAL A 553 8.12 -2.57 -15.20
CA VAL A 553 8.56 -3.85 -15.75
C VAL A 553 8.32 -4.98 -14.77
N GLY A 554 8.04 -4.64 -13.51
CA GLY A 554 7.85 -5.58 -12.42
C GLY A 554 6.66 -6.50 -12.63
N ALA A 555 6.61 -7.56 -11.82
CA ALA A 555 5.47 -8.44 -11.81
C ALA A 555 4.20 -7.66 -11.42
N ASP A 556 3.08 -8.04 -12.03
CA ASP A 556 1.77 -7.43 -11.79
C ASP A 556 0.73 -8.55 -11.70
N LEU A 557 -0.29 -8.38 -10.85
CA LEU A 557 -1.30 -9.41 -10.57
C LEU A 557 -2.03 -9.83 -11.86
N PHE A 558 -2.38 -8.84 -12.69
CA PHE A 558 -3.06 -9.04 -13.97
C PHE A 558 -2.14 -9.75 -14.94
N VAL A 559 -0.90 -9.28 -15.11
CA VAL A 559 0.09 -9.91 -16.01
C VAL A 559 0.38 -11.35 -15.57
N THR A 560 0.41 -11.59 -14.27
CA THR A 560 0.60 -12.93 -13.71
C THR A 560 -0.57 -13.85 -14.06
N TYR A 561 -1.80 -13.39 -13.85
CA TYR A 561 -3.00 -14.09 -14.31
C TYR A 561 -2.95 -14.36 -15.83
N GLU A 562 -2.56 -13.37 -16.64
CA GLU A 562 -2.53 -13.50 -18.09
C GLU A 562 -1.49 -14.53 -18.56
N GLY A 563 -0.28 -14.51 -17.98
CA GLY A 563 0.75 -15.52 -18.25
C GLY A 563 0.27 -16.93 -17.91
N LEU A 564 -0.37 -17.08 -16.75
CA LEU A 564 -0.96 -18.35 -16.34
C LEU A 564 -2.14 -18.79 -17.21
N ALA A 565 -2.95 -17.85 -17.69
CA ALA A 565 -4.02 -18.12 -18.64
C ALA A 565 -3.48 -18.59 -19.99
N ILE A 566 -2.38 -18.00 -20.49
CA ILE A 566 -1.69 -18.48 -21.68
C ILE A 566 -1.23 -19.92 -21.48
N LEU A 567 -0.53 -20.21 -20.38
CA LEU A 567 -0.02 -21.55 -20.10
C LEU A 567 -1.16 -22.59 -20.02
N ALA A 568 -2.30 -22.23 -19.42
CA ALA A 568 -3.47 -23.11 -19.36
C ALA A 568 -4.18 -23.28 -20.71
N MET A 569 -4.11 -22.28 -21.61
CA MET A 569 -4.66 -22.39 -22.97
C MET A 569 -3.82 -23.29 -23.88
N LEU A 570 -2.52 -23.44 -23.58
CA LEU A 570 -1.57 -24.18 -24.41
C LEU A 570 -1.27 -25.61 -23.87
N SER A 571 -1.64 -25.89 -22.62
CA SER A 571 -1.58 -27.23 -22.01
C SER A 571 -2.75 -28.12 -22.44
#